data_AF-A0AAW2L1R0-F1
#
_entry.id   AF-A0AAW2L1R0-F1
#
_cell.length_a   1.000
_cell.length_b   1.000
_cell.length_c   1.000
_cell.angle_alpha   90.00
_cell.angle_beta   90.00
_cell.angle_gamma   90.00
#
_symmetry.space_group_name_H-M   'P 1'
#
loop_
_entity.id
_entity.type
_entity.pdbx_description
1 polymer ?
#
loop_
_entity_poly.entity_id
_entity_poly.type
_entity_poly.pdbx_seq_one_letter_code
_entity_poly.pdbx_strand_id
1 'polypeptide(L)'
;MEGKRGSVLGLLAFLASLPFVVPLCNKNRPVIFNFGDSNSDTGGLSAGLGTRLGYPYRRTFFKRPTGRATDGRLVIDFLSEYLGSNYLNPYLDALQPNFTNGANFAIVGAATQVGFVPFNLSIEILQFKRFHCRSLDLNSQ
;
A
#
# COMPACT_ATOMS: atom_id res chain seq x y z
N MET A 1 24.06 -48.93 -33.46
CA MET A 1 23.79 -48.24 -32.17
C MET A 1 23.36 -46.83 -32.50
N GLU A 2 22.09 -46.65 -32.85
CA GLU A 2 21.63 -45.39 -33.44
C GLU A 2 20.20 -45.17 -32.98
N GLY A 3 20.00 -44.21 -32.09
CA GLY A 3 18.70 -43.97 -31.48
C GLY A 3 18.86 -43.39 -30.09
N LYS A 4 18.65 -42.07 -29.99
CA LYS A 4 18.27 -41.28 -28.78
C LYS A 4 18.63 -39.78 -28.88
N ARG A 5 19.20 -39.29 -29.99
CA ARG A 5 19.51 -37.85 -30.13
C ARG A 5 18.30 -36.97 -30.47
N GLY A 6 17.22 -37.54 -31.03
CA GLY A 6 16.03 -36.76 -31.43
C GLY A 6 15.08 -36.35 -30.29
N SER A 7 15.10 -37.05 -29.16
CA SER A 7 14.09 -36.86 -28.09
C SER A 7 14.38 -35.65 -27.20
N VAL A 8 15.65 -35.32 -26.95
CA VAL A 8 16.05 -34.19 -26.09
C VAL A 8 15.78 -32.85 -26.78
N LEU A 9 16.02 -32.78 -28.09
CA LEU A 9 15.81 -31.56 -28.87
C LEU A 9 14.32 -31.23 -29.01
N GLY A 10 13.47 -32.25 -29.13
CA GLY A 10 12.02 -32.08 -29.09
C GLY A 10 11.49 -31.59 -27.74
N LEU A 11 12.06 -32.06 -26.63
CA LEU A 11 11.67 -31.63 -25.28
C LEU A 11 12.04 -30.16 -25.02
N LEU A 12 13.23 -29.72 -25.48
CA LEU A 12 13.68 -28.34 -25.37
C LEU A 12 12.82 -27.39 -26.23
N ALA A 13 12.44 -27.82 -27.44
CA ALA A 13 11.52 -27.06 -28.29
C ALA A 13 10.11 -26.97 -27.67
N PHE A 14 9.64 -28.03 -27.02
CA PHE A 14 8.33 -28.05 -26.35
C PHE A 14 8.28 -27.09 -25.15
N LEU A 15 9.34 -27.05 -24.34
CA LEU A 15 9.46 -26.10 -23.22
C LEU A 15 9.56 -24.63 -23.68
N ALA A 16 10.19 -24.38 -24.83
CA ALA A 16 10.24 -23.04 -25.44
C ALA A 16 8.92 -22.59 -26.08
N SER A 17 8.03 -23.55 -26.41
CA SER A 17 6.71 -23.30 -27.01
C SER A 17 5.57 -23.16 -25.99
N LEU A 18 5.82 -23.48 -24.72
CA LEU A 18 4.89 -23.09 -23.66
C LEU A 18 4.84 -21.56 -23.68
N PRO A 19 3.66 -20.94 -23.91
CA PRO A 19 3.54 -19.52 -23.73
C PRO A 19 3.92 -19.26 -22.28
N PHE A 20 5.14 -18.76 -22.07
CA PHE A 20 5.46 -18.05 -20.86
C PHE A 20 4.51 -16.87 -20.90
N VAL A 21 3.36 -17.04 -20.26
CA VAL A 21 2.45 -15.96 -19.94
C VAL A 21 3.25 -15.13 -18.93
N VAL A 22 4.19 -14.32 -19.44
CA VAL A 22 4.44 -13.05 -18.79
C VAL A 22 3.06 -12.42 -18.86
N PRO A 23 2.40 -12.12 -17.73
CA PRO A 23 1.32 -11.15 -17.79
C PRO A 23 1.91 -9.98 -18.56
N LEU A 24 1.19 -9.46 -19.55
CA LEU A 24 1.46 -8.12 -20.05
C LEU A 24 1.16 -7.17 -18.88
N CYS A 25 2.06 -7.18 -17.90
CA CYS A 25 1.95 -6.40 -16.70
C CYS A 25 2.20 -5.00 -17.19
N ASN A 26 1.12 -4.23 -17.26
CA ASN A 26 1.18 -2.82 -17.53
C ASN A 26 2.32 -2.26 -16.67
N LYS A 27 3.33 -1.62 -17.28
CA LYS A 27 4.52 -1.11 -16.57
C LYS A 27 4.18 -0.02 -15.54
N ASN A 28 2.91 0.36 -15.45
CA ASN A 28 2.42 1.33 -14.50
C ASN A 28 2.32 0.70 -13.12
N ARG A 29 3.04 1.30 -12.16
CA ARG A 29 2.92 0.93 -10.75
C ARG A 29 1.46 1.09 -10.30
N PRO A 30 0.92 0.16 -9.50
CA PRO A 30 -0.44 0.28 -9.02
C PRO A 30 -0.60 1.48 -8.08
N VAL A 31 -1.77 2.11 -8.14
CA VAL A 31 -2.22 3.12 -7.20
C VAL A 31 -3.01 2.42 -6.10
N ILE A 32 -2.65 2.64 -4.84
CA ILE A 32 -3.23 1.92 -3.70
C ILE A 32 -3.92 2.91 -2.76
N PHE A 33 -5.21 2.69 -2.53
CA PHE A 33 -5.98 3.40 -1.50
C PHE A 33 -6.34 2.42 -0.40
N ASN A 34 -5.92 2.71 0.83
CA ASN A 34 -6.12 1.84 1.98
C ASN A 34 -7.03 2.51 3.02
N PHE A 35 -7.89 1.73 3.65
CA PHE A 35 -8.83 2.11 4.71
C PHE A 35 -8.70 1.10 5.85
N GLY A 36 -9.07 1.48 7.07
CA GLY A 36 -9.05 0.56 8.19
C GLY A 36 -8.48 1.15 9.47
N ASP A 37 -7.95 0.30 10.33
CA ASP A 37 -7.59 0.65 11.69
C ASP A 37 -6.07 0.64 11.93
N SER A 38 -5.65 0.43 13.18
CA SER A 38 -4.26 0.34 13.58
C SER A 38 -3.43 -0.70 12.81
N ASN A 39 -4.06 -1.73 12.25
CA ASN A 39 -3.37 -2.80 11.52
C ASN A 39 -2.80 -2.33 10.17
N SER A 40 -3.29 -1.21 9.66
CA SER A 40 -2.82 -0.64 8.39
C SER A 40 -2.52 0.87 8.47
N ASP A 41 -2.71 1.53 9.62
CA ASP A 41 -2.39 2.94 9.84
C ASP A 41 -0.86 3.23 9.74
N THR A 42 -0.45 3.93 8.67
CA THR A 42 0.95 4.32 8.43
C THR A 42 1.40 5.61 9.15
N GLY A 43 0.54 6.22 9.98
CA GLY A 43 0.80 7.44 10.75
C GLY A 43 -0.37 8.43 10.83
N GLY A 44 -1.55 8.09 10.32
CA GLY A 44 -2.80 8.85 10.32
C GLY A 44 -3.24 9.32 11.70
N LEU A 45 -3.16 8.49 12.75
CA LEU A 45 -3.43 8.96 14.12
C LEU A 45 -2.46 10.08 14.55
N SER A 46 -1.17 9.91 14.22
CA SER A 46 -0.14 10.89 14.58
C SER A 46 -0.35 12.21 13.82
N ALA A 47 -0.72 12.14 12.55
CA ALA A 47 -1.01 13.31 11.73
C ALA A 47 -2.33 14.00 12.12
N GLY A 48 -3.39 13.24 12.41
CA GLY A 48 -4.72 13.76 12.68
C GLY A 48 -4.91 14.32 14.09
N LEU A 49 -4.31 13.69 15.11
CA LEU A 49 -4.49 14.09 16.51
C LEU A 49 -3.21 14.63 17.16
N GLY A 50 -2.09 14.68 16.43
CA GLY A 50 -0.79 15.06 16.99
C GLY A 50 -0.22 14.02 17.98
N THR A 51 -0.85 12.84 18.08
CA THR A 51 -0.48 11.81 19.04
C THR A 51 0.89 11.24 18.73
N ARG A 52 1.73 11.09 19.76
CA ARG A 52 3.00 10.36 19.65
C ARG A 52 2.86 8.99 20.29
N LEU A 53 2.74 7.94 19.47
CA LEU A 53 2.87 6.56 19.95
C LEU A 53 4.24 6.36 20.61
N GLY A 54 4.23 5.98 21.89
CA GLY A 54 5.44 5.82 22.70
C GLY A 54 6.22 4.54 22.41
N TYR A 55 7.28 4.31 23.18
CA TYR A 55 7.99 3.03 23.21
C TYR A 55 7.01 1.89 23.56
N PRO A 56 7.10 0.68 22.95
CA PRO A 56 8.15 0.16 22.06
C PRO A 56 7.94 0.40 20.57
N TYR A 57 6.90 1.12 20.16
CA TYR A 57 6.60 1.34 18.74
C TYR A 57 7.72 2.15 18.05
N ARG A 58 7.89 1.93 16.73
CA ARG A 58 8.64 2.80 15.79
C ARG A 58 10.16 2.62 15.61
N ARG A 59 10.77 1.42 15.72
CA ARG A 59 12.25 1.38 15.73
C ARG A 59 12.97 0.26 14.98
N THR A 60 12.36 -0.88 14.68
CA THR A 60 13.12 -2.00 14.10
C THR A 60 13.42 -1.79 12.62
N PHE A 61 12.43 -1.36 11.82
CA PHE A 61 12.60 -1.24 10.37
C PHE A 61 12.95 0.19 9.89
N PHE A 62 12.09 1.17 10.18
CA PHE A 62 12.22 2.53 9.63
C PHE A 62 13.26 3.40 10.34
N LYS A 63 13.78 2.95 11.50
CA LYS A 63 14.78 3.67 12.32
C LYS A 63 14.40 5.12 12.70
N ARG A 64 13.12 5.47 12.63
CA ARG A 64 12.57 6.79 12.99
C ARG A 64 11.11 6.65 13.48
N PRO A 65 10.59 7.61 14.26
CA PRO A 65 9.17 7.69 14.58
C PRO A 65 8.31 7.73 13.31
N THR A 66 7.50 6.71 13.09
CA THR A 66 6.60 6.63 11.92
C THR A 66 5.13 6.84 12.25
N GLY A 67 4.75 6.79 13.52
CA GLY A 67 3.33 6.83 13.90
C GLY A 67 2.56 5.52 13.70
N ARG A 68 3.24 4.45 13.27
CA ARG A 68 2.67 3.09 13.16
C ARG A 68 2.49 2.45 14.54
N ALA A 69 1.41 1.70 14.74
CA ALA A 69 1.14 0.90 15.94
C ALA A 69 1.90 -0.45 15.94
N THR A 70 3.12 -0.44 15.41
CA THR A 70 4.04 -1.60 15.37
C THR A 70 5.48 -1.11 15.55
N ASP A 71 6.38 -2.02 15.91
CA ASP A 71 7.82 -1.75 15.97
C ASP A 71 8.48 -1.82 14.58
N GLY A 72 7.84 -2.49 13.60
CA GLY A 72 8.35 -2.72 12.24
C GLY A 72 7.43 -2.24 11.11
N ARG A 73 7.19 -3.15 10.14
CA ARG A 73 6.34 -2.95 8.96
C ARG A 73 4.92 -3.45 9.19
N LEU A 74 3.96 -2.81 8.54
CA LEU A 74 2.56 -3.24 8.49
C LEU A 74 2.35 -4.20 7.31
N VAL A 75 1.25 -4.95 7.31
CA VAL A 75 0.85 -5.82 6.17
C VAL A 75 0.81 -5.03 4.86
N ILE A 76 0.32 -3.78 4.91
CA ILE A 76 0.26 -2.89 3.75
C ILE A 76 1.66 -2.51 3.20
N ASP A 77 2.69 -2.44 4.06
CA ASP A 77 4.06 -2.15 3.63
C ASP A 77 4.61 -3.33 2.80
N PHE A 78 4.34 -4.58 3.21
CA PHE A 78 4.71 -5.78 2.44
C PHE A 78 3.96 -5.88 1.11
N LEU A 79 2.68 -5.49 1.08
CA LEU A 79 1.91 -5.42 -0.16
C LEU A 79 2.53 -4.39 -1.13
N SER A 80 2.87 -3.19 -0.65
CA SER A 80 3.56 -2.18 -1.45
C SER A 80 4.87 -2.70 -2.03
N GLU A 81 5.69 -3.39 -1.23
CA GLU A 81 6.95 -4.00 -1.68
C GLU A 81 6.74 -5.05 -2.77
N TYR A 82 5.79 -5.96 -2.57
CA TYR A 82 5.46 -7.01 -3.54
C TYR A 82 5.00 -6.41 -4.89
N LEU A 83 4.26 -5.31 -4.83
CA LEU A 83 3.76 -4.59 -6.00
C LEU A 83 4.79 -3.62 -6.62
N GLY A 84 6.00 -3.50 -6.05
CA GLY A 84 7.01 -2.55 -6.50
C GLY A 84 6.60 -1.08 -6.36
N SER A 85 5.71 -0.79 -5.40
CA SER A 85 5.19 0.55 -5.10
C SER A 85 5.89 1.16 -3.87
N ASN A 86 5.79 2.48 -3.72
CA ASN A 86 6.30 3.14 -2.52
C ASN A 86 5.39 2.83 -1.31
N TYR A 87 5.89 3.03 -0.09
CA TYR A 87 5.03 2.98 1.10
C TYR A 87 4.02 4.14 1.08
N LEU A 88 2.80 3.86 1.55
CA LEU A 88 1.72 4.84 1.52
C LEU A 88 1.88 5.89 2.61
N ASN A 89 1.69 7.15 2.22
CA ASN A 89 1.60 8.27 3.15
C ASN A 89 0.18 8.35 3.74
N PRO A 90 0.05 8.74 5.03
CA PRO A 90 -1.24 8.97 5.62
C PRO A 90 -1.92 10.18 4.98
N TYR A 91 -3.21 10.09 4.71
CA TYR A 91 -4.01 11.14 4.08
C TYR A 91 -3.93 12.48 4.84
N LEU A 92 -3.87 12.41 6.17
CA LEU A 92 -3.84 13.60 7.04
C LEU A 92 -2.44 14.23 7.18
N ASP A 93 -1.39 13.66 6.56
CA ASP A 93 -0.06 14.25 6.64
C ASP A 93 0.03 15.54 5.82
N ALA A 94 0.35 16.65 6.47
CA ALA A 94 0.40 17.96 5.83
C ALA A 94 1.78 18.30 5.26
N LEU A 95 2.86 17.68 5.77
CA LEU A 95 4.22 18.08 5.45
C LEU A 95 4.80 17.21 4.33
N GLN A 96 4.58 17.66 3.08
CA GLN A 96 5.09 17.04 1.86
C GLN A 96 4.71 15.56 1.66
N PRO A 97 3.43 15.18 1.72
CA PRO A 97 3.05 13.83 1.34
C PRO A 97 3.26 13.61 -0.16
N ASN A 98 3.76 12.43 -0.51
CA ASN A 98 3.74 11.94 -1.89
C ASN A 98 2.56 10.99 -2.06
N PHE A 99 1.55 11.42 -2.82
CA PHE A 99 0.34 10.63 -3.11
C PHE A 99 0.31 10.08 -4.55
N THR A 100 1.44 10.12 -5.27
CA THR A 100 1.50 9.66 -6.68
C THR A 100 1.18 8.17 -6.84
N ASN A 101 1.38 7.37 -5.80
CA ASN A 101 1.05 5.95 -5.76
C ASN A 101 -0.14 5.62 -4.84
N GLY A 102 -0.97 6.62 -4.52
CA GLY A 102 -2.16 6.49 -3.69
C GLY A 102 -1.96 7.03 -2.26
N ALA A 103 -2.90 6.72 -1.37
CA ALA A 103 -2.98 7.31 -0.04
C ALA A 103 -3.56 6.33 0.98
N ASN A 104 -3.17 6.49 2.24
CA ASN A 104 -3.68 5.69 3.35
C ASN A 104 -4.62 6.50 4.23
N PHE A 105 -5.88 6.08 4.32
CA PHE A 105 -6.93 6.71 5.13
C PHE A 105 -7.14 6.00 6.47
N ALA A 106 -6.47 4.87 6.71
CA ALA A 106 -6.60 4.10 7.94
C ALA A 106 -6.09 4.90 9.15
N ILE A 107 -6.85 4.84 10.25
CA ILE A 107 -6.49 5.51 11.51
C ILE A 107 -6.65 4.54 12.68
N VAL A 108 -5.64 4.49 13.58
CA VAL A 108 -5.72 3.71 14.83
C VAL A 108 -7.04 3.99 15.56
N GLY A 109 -7.77 2.92 15.89
CA GLY A 109 -9.05 3.00 16.60
C GLY A 109 -10.27 3.24 15.71
N ALA A 110 -10.11 3.29 14.39
CA ALA A 110 -11.23 3.27 13.45
C ALA A 110 -12.09 2.01 13.64
N ALA A 111 -13.39 2.16 13.41
CA ALA A 111 -14.36 1.09 13.49
C ALA A 111 -15.36 1.20 12.34
N THR A 112 -16.03 0.10 12.00
CA THR A 112 -17.11 0.09 10.99
C THR A 112 -18.40 0.76 11.50
N GLN A 113 -18.59 0.81 12.83
CA GLN A 113 -19.80 1.33 13.44
C GLN A 113 -19.81 2.87 13.43
N VAL A 114 -20.95 3.44 13.03
CA VAL A 114 -21.26 4.86 13.17
C VAL A 114 -21.60 5.17 14.64
N GLY A 115 -20.57 5.47 15.43
CA GLY A 115 -20.67 5.98 16.79
C GLY A 115 -19.76 7.21 16.98
N PHE A 116 -19.47 7.60 18.23
CA PHE A 116 -18.55 8.72 18.56
C PHE A 116 -17.06 8.41 18.30
N VAL A 117 -16.75 7.62 17.26
CA VAL A 117 -15.39 7.39 16.80
C VAL A 117 -15.10 8.42 15.70
N PRO A 118 -14.18 9.39 15.92
CA PRO A 118 -13.97 10.53 15.01
C PRO A 118 -13.46 10.13 13.62
N PHE A 119 -12.85 8.94 13.51
CA PHE A 119 -12.31 8.38 12.27
C PHE A 119 -12.90 7.00 11.95
N ASN A 120 -14.20 6.81 12.15
CA ASN A 120 -14.86 5.58 11.70
C ASN A 120 -14.77 5.44 10.17
N LEU A 121 -15.00 4.22 9.66
CA LEU A 121 -14.87 3.91 8.23
C LEU A 121 -15.68 4.86 7.32
N SER A 122 -16.86 5.34 7.78
CA SER A 122 -17.65 6.28 6.98
C SER A 122 -16.92 7.61 6.79
N ILE A 123 -16.21 8.10 7.82
CA ILE A 123 -15.37 9.29 7.74
C ILE A 123 -14.18 9.05 6.81
N GLU A 124 -13.51 7.90 6.90
CA GLU A 124 -12.39 7.56 6.01
C GLU A 124 -12.82 7.55 4.52
N ILE A 125 -14.02 7.03 4.23
CA ILE A 125 -14.59 7.08 2.88
C ILE A 125 -14.91 8.52 2.45
N LEU A 126 -15.41 9.37 3.34
CA LEU A 126 -15.63 10.80 3.04
C LEU A 126 -14.31 11.53 2.79
N GLN A 127 -13.26 11.20 3.54
CA GLN A 127 -11.91 11.72 3.31
C GLN A 127 -11.39 11.32 1.93
N PHE A 128 -11.59 10.06 1.52
CA PHE A 128 -11.23 9.61 0.17
C PHE A 128 -12.00 10.36 -0.92
N LYS A 129 -13.31 10.55 -0.77
CA LYS A 129 -14.11 11.32 -1.74
C LYS A 129 -13.57 12.74 -1.89
N ARG A 130 -13.27 13.40 -0.76
CA ARG A 130 -12.64 14.73 -0.76
C ARG A 130 -11.28 14.72 -1.45
N PHE A 131 -10.42 13.75 -1.12
CA PHE A 131 -9.10 13.58 -1.73
C PHE A 131 -9.20 13.42 -3.24
N HIS A 132 -10.11 12.56 -3.71
CA HIS A 132 -10.32 12.30 -5.13
C HIS A 132 -10.78 13.55 -5.88
N CYS A 133 -11.84 14.21 -5.41
CA CYS A 133 -12.33 15.45 -6.02
C CYS A 133 -11.23 16.52 -6.07
N ARG A 134 -10.54 16.75 -4.94
CA ARG A 134 -9.50 17.78 -4.88
C ARG A 134 -8.31 17.47 -5.78
N SER A 135 -7.96 16.19 -5.94
CA SER A 135 -6.89 15.77 -6.84
C SER A 135 -7.25 16.04 -8.30
N LEU A 136 -8.51 15.84 -8.70
CA LEU A 136 -8.97 16.17 -10.04
C LEU A 136 -8.93 17.69 -10.28
N ASP A 137 -9.42 18.49 -9.33
CA ASP A 137 -9.37 19.95 -9.43
C ASP A 137 -7.94 20.45 -9.64
N LEU A 138 -7.00 19.98 -8.82
CA LEU A 138 -5.59 20.38 -8.87
C LEU A 138 -4.89 19.93 -10.15
N ASN A 139 -5.28 18.80 -10.74
CA ASN A 139 -4.72 18.32 -12.01
C ASN A 139 -5.37 19.00 -13.24
N SER A 140 -6.45 19.76 -13.06
CA SER A 140 -7.12 20.50 -14.14
C SER A 140 -6.65 21.97 -14.25
N GLN A 141 -5.78 22.41 -13.34
CA GLN A 141 -5.11 23.71 -13.36
C GLN A 141 -3.79 23.63 -14.13
#